data_AF-A0A8S3XFS0-F1
#
_entry.id   AF-A0A8S3XFS0-F1
#
_cell.length_a   1.000
_cell.length_b   1.000
_cell.length_c   1.000
_cell.angle_alpha   90.00
_cell.angle_beta   90.00
_cell.angle_gamma   90.00
#
_symmetry.space_group_name_H-M   'P 1'
#
loop_
_entity.id
_entity.type
_entity.pdbx_description
1 polymer ?
#
loop_
_entity_poly.entity_id
_entity_poly.type
_entity_poly.pdbx_seq_one_letter_code
_entity_poly.pdbx_strand_id
1 'polypeptide(L)'
;MYLPLKKKTNAQKYRPEWENMDEFKGWLKLTSGNSSKAFCTYCSTEILAKLFDIKKHAETKKHKQKVEFKTGNKEIPFKVVPKDHLFRPCGDSEGALTLFIAEHCSIYVLTI
;
A
#
# COMPACT_ATOMS: atom_id res chain seq x y z
N MET A 1 -33.48 -2.64 -38.67
CA MET A 1 -32.74 -1.76 -37.74
C MET A 1 -32.76 -2.42 -36.37
N TYR A 2 -31.65 -2.99 -35.90
CA TYR A 2 -31.58 -3.54 -34.54
C TYR A 2 -31.23 -2.42 -33.55
N LEU A 3 -32.17 -2.08 -32.67
CA LEU A 3 -31.91 -1.18 -31.54
C LEU A 3 -31.17 -1.98 -30.46
N PRO A 4 -29.97 -1.55 -30.01
CA PRO A 4 -29.25 -2.24 -28.95
C PRO A 4 -30.04 -2.11 -27.64
N LEU A 5 -30.59 -3.22 -27.16
CA LEU A 5 -31.24 -3.29 -25.85
C LEU A 5 -30.20 -3.01 -24.76
N LYS A 6 -30.22 -1.78 -24.24
CA LYS A 6 -29.39 -1.36 -23.10
C LYS A 6 -29.80 -2.17 -21.87
N LYS A 7 -29.05 -3.24 -21.59
CA LYS A 7 -29.30 -4.12 -20.44
C LYS A 7 -29.26 -3.30 -19.15
N LYS A 8 -30.40 -3.25 -18.46
CA LYS A 8 -30.50 -2.66 -17.11
C LYS A 8 -29.52 -3.40 -16.21
N THR A 9 -28.51 -2.69 -15.73
CA THR A 9 -27.56 -3.23 -14.78
C THR A 9 -28.28 -3.35 -13.44
N ASN A 10 -28.74 -4.55 -13.12
CA ASN A 10 -29.30 -4.82 -11.80
C ASN A 10 -28.26 -4.38 -10.74
N ALA A 11 -28.64 -3.42 -9.91
CA ALA A 11 -27.85 -2.96 -8.78
C ALA A 11 -27.89 -4.05 -7.72
N GLN A 12 -27.03 -5.05 -7.90
CA GLN A 12 -26.88 -6.13 -6.95
C GLN A 12 -26.28 -5.55 -5.66
N LYS A 13 -27.00 -5.74 -4.56
CA LYS A 13 -26.53 -5.38 -3.23
C LYS A 13 -25.44 -6.36 -2.82
N TYR A 14 -24.45 -5.87 -2.09
CA TYR A 14 -23.42 -6.69 -1.49
C TYR A 14 -24.06 -7.72 -0.55
N ARG A 15 -23.62 -8.97 -0.65
CA ARG A 15 -24.05 -10.04 0.25
C ARG A 15 -22.90 -10.40 1.19
N PRO A 16 -23.11 -10.38 2.52
CA PRO A 16 -22.08 -10.76 3.49
C PRO A 16 -21.69 -12.25 3.38
N GLU A 17 -22.54 -13.06 2.76
CA GLU A 17 -22.23 -14.46 2.41
C GLU A 17 -20.97 -14.59 1.56
N TRP A 18 -20.64 -13.58 0.75
CA TRP A 18 -19.43 -13.59 -0.08
C TRP A 18 -18.16 -13.52 0.75
N GLU A 19 -18.17 -12.93 1.94
CA GLU A 19 -17.01 -12.91 2.84
C GLU A 19 -16.71 -14.31 3.41
N ASN A 20 -17.70 -15.21 3.40
CA ASN A 20 -17.57 -16.58 3.89
C ASN A 20 -17.16 -17.58 2.80
N MET A 21 -17.26 -17.22 1.52
CA MET A 21 -16.82 -18.09 0.42
C MET A 21 -15.29 -18.11 0.35
N ASP A 22 -14.67 -19.30 0.30
CA ASP A 22 -13.22 -19.48 0.23
C ASP A 22 -12.55 -18.69 -0.91
N GLU A 23 -13.23 -18.49 -2.04
CA GLU A 23 -12.70 -17.74 -3.19
C GLU A 23 -12.52 -16.22 -2.92
N PHE A 24 -13.31 -15.65 -2.01
CA PHE A 24 -13.34 -14.21 -1.75
C PHE A 24 -12.88 -13.84 -0.33
N LYS A 25 -12.80 -14.83 0.56
CA LYS A 25 -12.39 -14.69 1.95
C LYS A 25 -10.96 -14.15 2.04
N GLY A 26 -10.76 -13.19 2.94
CA GLY A 26 -9.45 -12.59 3.24
C GLY A 26 -9.13 -11.30 2.46
N TRP A 27 -9.71 -11.10 1.27
CA TRP A 27 -9.43 -9.90 0.47
C TRP A 27 -10.64 -9.04 0.14
N LEU A 28 -11.82 -9.65 0.04
CA LEU A 28 -13.07 -8.93 -0.15
C LEU A 28 -13.55 -8.38 1.20
N LYS A 29 -13.88 -7.09 1.27
CA LYS A 29 -14.50 -6.43 2.42
C LYS A 29 -15.68 -5.57 2.00
N LEU A 30 -16.61 -5.36 2.92
CA LEU A 30 -17.64 -4.32 2.84
C LEU A 30 -17.00 -2.92 2.84
N THR A 31 -17.42 -2.05 1.91
CA THR A 31 -17.02 -0.63 1.94
C THR A 31 -17.83 0.11 3.00
N SER A 32 -17.17 0.78 3.95
CA SER A 32 -17.82 1.70 4.90
C SER A 32 -18.48 2.85 4.13
N GLY A 33 -19.81 2.82 4.04
CA GLY A 33 -20.62 3.90 3.46
C GLY A 33 -21.46 3.53 2.25
N ASN A 34 -21.21 2.40 1.57
CA ASN A 34 -22.02 1.99 0.41
C ASN A 34 -22.21 0.47 0.33
N SER A 35 -23.42 -0.02 0.62
CA SER A 35 -23.79 -1.45 0.53
C SER A 35 -23.82 -2.02 -0.88
N SER A 36 -23.57 -1.22 -1.91
CA SER A 36 -23.54 -1.63 -3.33
C SER A 36 -22.13 -1.74 -3.90
N LYS A 37 -21.10 -1.48 -3.08
CA LYS A 37 -19.70 -1.58 -3.47
C LYS A 37 -18.96 -2.53 -2.52
N ALA A 38 -18.06 -3.31 -3.08
CA ALA A 38 -17.09 -4.11 -2.35
C ALA A 38 -15.73 -3.43 -2.38
N PHE A 39 -14.90 -3.64 -1.37
CA PHE A 39 -13.53 -3.17 -1.32
C PHE A 39 -12.57 -4.36 -1.36
N CYS A 40 -11.56 -4.28 -2.24
CA CYS A 40 -10.47 -5.24 -2.27
C CYS A 40 -9.31 -4.74 -1.43
N THR A 41 -8.94 -5.46 -0.36
CA THR A 41 -7.84 -5.08 0.54
C THR A 41 -6.46 -5.29 -0.08
N TYR A 42 -6.33 -6.16 -1.08
CA TYR A 42 -5.07 -6.39 -1.79
C TYR A 42 -4.81 -5.32 -2.83
N CYS A 43 -5.82 -4.99 -3.64
CA CYS A 43 -5.73 -3.98 -4.67
C CYS A 43 -5.95 -2.55 -4.15
N SER A 44 -6.51 -2.39 -2.96
CA SER A 44 -6.99 -1.12 -2.41
C SER A 44 -7.92 -0.39 -3.37
N THR A 45 -8.88 -1.11 -3.94
CA THR A 45 -9.78 -0.61 -4.99
C THR A 45 -11.22 -0.98 -4.67
N GLU A 46 -12.14 -0.06 -4.94
CA GLU A 46 -13.59 -0.32 -4.89
C GLU A 46 -14.04 -1.05 -6.16
N ILE A 47 -14.81 -2.11 -5.98
CA ILE A 47 -15.42 -2.93 -7.03
C ILE A 47 -16.93 -2.86 -6.86
N LEU A 48 -17.68 -2.97 -7.96
CA LEU A 48 -19.12 -3.10 -7.88
C LEU A 48 -19.48 -4.39 -7.14
N ALA A 49 -20.52 -4.37 -6.30
CA ALA A 49 -21.03 -5.55 -5.60
C ALA A 49 -21.80 -6.49 -6.54
N LYS A 50 -21.26 -6.75 -7.73
CA LYS A 50 -21.74 -7.76 -8.67
C LYS A 50 -20.77 -8.94 -8.65
N LEU A 51 -21.30 -10.14 -8.51
CA LEU A 51 -20.49 -11.36 -8.42
C LEU A 51 -19.54 -11.51 -9.63
N PHE A 52 -20.02 -11.16 -10.82
CA PHE A 52 -19.21 -11.19 -12.04
C PHE A 52 -18.00 -10.23 -11.97
N ASP A 53 -18.21 -8.99 -11.52
CA ASP A 53 -17.12 -8.02 -11.39
C ASP A 53 -16.08 -8.44 -10.34
N ILE A 54 -16.54 -9.04 -9.23
CA ILE A 54 -15.67 -9.58 -8.17
C ILE A 54 -14.85 -10.76 -8.69
N LYS A 55 -15.48 -11.71 -9.38
CA LYS A 55 -14.79 -12.86 -9.98
C LYS A 55 -13.78 -12.42 -11.04
N LYS A 56 -14.19 -11.54 -11.95
CA LYS A 56 -13.30 -10.93 -12.96
C LYS A 56 -12.14 -10.18 -12.31
N HIS A 57 -12.36 -9.51 -11.19
CA HIS A 57 -11.31 -8.84 -10.43
C HIS A 57 -10.28 -9.84 -9.88
N ALA A 58 -10.75 -10.95 -9.29
CA ALA A 58 -9.87 -12.02 -8.77
C ALA A 58 -8.96 -12.59 -9.87
N GLU A 59 -9.46 -12.68 -11.10
CA GLU A 59 -8.71 -13.18 -12.25
C GLU A 59 -7.69 -12.18 -12.81
N THR A 60 -7.75 -10.90 -12.43
CA THR A 60 -6.83 -9.89 -12.97
C THR A 60 -5.38 -10.15 -12.56
N LYS A 61 -4.45 -9.89 -13.49
CA LYS A 61 -3.00 -9.99 -13.23
C LYS A 61 -2.57 -9.15 -12.01
N LYS A 62 -3.16 -7.95 -11.85
CA LYS A 62 -2.88 -7.06 -10.72
C LYS A 62 -3.25 -7.69 -9.38
N HIS A 63 -4.40 -8.37 -9.32
CA HIS A 63 -4.83 -9.04 -8.11
C HIS A 63 -3.91 -10.23 -7.80
N LYS A 64 -3.68 -11.12 -8.77
CA LYS A 64 -2.81 -12.30 -8.60
C LYS A 64 -1.41 -11.95 -8.10
N GLN A 65 -0.75 -10.97 -8.72
CA GLN A 65 0.59 -10.52 -8.30
C GLN A 65 0.62 -10.05 -6.83
N LYS A 66 -0.44 -9.38 -6.37
CA LYS A 66 -0.52 -8.89 -4.98
C LYS A 66 -0.88 -9.98 -3.98
N VAL A 67 -1.68 -10.96 -4.39
CA VAL A 67 -1.95 -12.17 -3.60
C VAL A 67 -0.65 -12.93 -3.38
N GLU A 68 0.13 -13.14 -4.44
CA GLU A 68 1.43 -13.83 -4.40
C GLU A 68 2.42 -13.11 -3.48
N PHE A 69 2.46 -11.77 -3.51
CA PHE A 69 3.37 -10.98 -2.69
C PHE A 69 3.01 -10.97 -1.20
N LYS A 70 1.71 -10.96 -0.84
CA LYS A 70 1.27 -10.92 0.56
C LYS A 70 1.56 -12.20 1.35
N THR A 71 1.73 -13.34 0.67
CA THR A 71 2.08 -14.61 1.32
C THR A 71 3.53 -14.64 1.81
N GLY A 72 4.35 -13.65 1.44
CA GLY A 72 5.77 -13.58 1.78
C GLY A 72 6.18 -12.32 2.54
N ASN A 73 5.59 -12.04 3.70
CA ASN A 73 6.32 -11.26 4.71
C ASN A 73 7.46 -12.13 5.24
N LYS A 74 8.52 -12.26 4.45
CA LYS A 74 9.79 -12.77 4.95
C LYS A 74 10.24 -11.74 5.96
N GLU A 75 10.19 -12.11 7.23
CA GLU A 75 10.88 -11.43 8.30
C GLU A 75 12.25 -11.00 7.77
N ILE A 76 12.42 -9.70 7.57
CA ILE A 76 13.69 -9.15 7.14
C ILE A 76 14.61 -9.43 8.31
N PRO A 77 15.70 -10.20 8.15
CA PRO A 77 16.61 -10.46 9.25
C PRO A 77 17.29 -9.12 9.56
N PHE A 78 16.71 -8.38 10.49
CA PHE A 78 17.38 -7.26 11.12
C PHE A 78 18.50 -7.89 11.93
N LYS A 79 19.71 -7.95 11.37
CA LYS A 79 20.88 -8.16 12.22
C LYS A 79 20.92 -6.93 13.12
N VAL A 80 20.42 -7.08 14.35
CA VAL A 80 20.70 -6.11 15.41
C VAL A 80 22.21 -6.07 15.49
N VAL A 81 22.80 -5.03 14.92
CA VAL A 81 24.24 -4.81 15.07
C VAL A 81 24.42 -4.51 16.56
N PRO A 82 25.14 -5.37 17.29
CA PRO A 82 25.32 -5.16 18.71
C PRO A 82 26.08 -3.84 18.93
N LYS A 83 25.68 -3.11 19.97
CA LYS A 83 26.15 -1.74 20.29
C LYS A 83 27.60 -1.72 20.82
N ASP A 84 28.42 -2.69 20.45
CA ASP A 84 29.81 -2.83 20.92
C ASP A 84 30.81 -2.08 20.01
N HIS A 85 30.34 -1.47 18.92
CA HIS A 85 31.09 -0.48 18.14
C HIS A 85 30.78 0.97 18.53
N LEU A 86 30.39 1.20 19.79
CA LEU A 86 30.53 2.50 20.45
C LEU A 86 32.02 2.86 20.56
N PHE A 87 32.68 3.14 19.43
CA PHE A 87 33.63 4.23 19.19
C PHE A 87 34.26 4.02 17.79
N ARG A 88 33.53 4.31 16.72
CA ARG A 88 34.21 4.82 15.52
C ARG A 88 34.59 6.26 15.89
N PRO A 89 35.87 6.65 15.93
CA PRO A 89 36.22 8.06 16.02
C PRO A 89 35.73 8.73 14.72
N CYS A 90 34.47 9.17 14.75
CA CYS A 90 33.83 10.03 13.77
C CYS A 90 33.95 11.50 14.21
N GLY A 91 34.69 11.78 15.29
CA GLY A 91 34.86 13.14 15.81
C GLY A 91 35.62 14.06 14.85
N ASP A 92 36.58 13.53 14.08
CA ASP A 92 37.45 14.35 13.24
C ASP A 92 36.74 14.89 12.00
N SER A 93 35.92 14.06 11.33
CA SER A 93 35.18 14.47 10.13
C SER A 93 33.96 15.36 10.45
N GLU A 94 33.28 15.13 11.57
CA GLU A 94 32.14 15.95 11.99
C GLU A 94 32.60 17.30 12.55
N GLY A 95 33.74 17.33 13.25
CA GLY A 95 34.37 18.54 13.75
C GLY A 95 34.88 19.45 12.63
N ALA A 96 35.54 18.88 11.61
CA ALA A 96 36.03 19.64 10.45
C ALA A 96 34.88 20.27 9.63
N LEU A 97 33.79 19.53 9.42
CA LEU A 97 32.59 20.06 8.76
C LEU A 97 31.94 21.19 9.57
N THR A 98 31.86 21.04 10.90
CA THR A 98 31.31 22.07 11.79
C THR A 98 32.14 23.35 11.77
N LEU A 99 33.48 23.23 11.78
CA LEU A 99 34.39 24.38 11.72
C LEU A 99 34.28 25.12 10.37
N PHE A 100 34.20 24.39 9.25
CA PHE A 100 34.00 24.95 7.92
C PHE A 100 32.65 25.70 7.81
N ILE A 101 31.57 25.10 8.32
CA ILE A 101 30.24 25.73 8.32
C ILE A 101 30.24 26.97 9.22
N ALA A 102 30.86 26.93 10.39
CA ALA A 102 30.94 28.08 11.30
C ALA A 102 31.70 29.27 10.67
N GLU A 103 32.81 28.99 9.98
CA GLU A 103 33.61 30.02 9.29
C GLU A 103 32.82 30.66 8.15
N HIS A 104 32.10 29.88 7.35
CA HIS A 104 31.36 30.40 6.20
C HIS A 104 29.98 31.00 6.55
N CYS A 105 29.30 30.52 7.60
CA CYS A 105 28.02 31.11 8.04
C CYS A 105 28.21 32.42 8.82
N SER A 106 29.32 32.62 9.53
CA SER A 106 29.50 33.83 10.35
C SER A 106 29.90 35.07 9.52
N ILE A 107 30.45 34.90 8.31
CA ILE A 107 30.87 36.01 7.45
C ILE A 107 29.66 36.67 6.77
N TYR A 108 28.59 35.93 6.48
CA TYR A 108 27.37 36.48 5.86
C TYR A 108 26.52 37.35 6.80
N VAL A 109 26.78 37.31 8.12
CA VAL A 109 26.03 38.06 9.14
C VAL A 109 26.71 39.39 9.51
N LEU A 110 27.94 39.66 9.06
CA LEU A 110 28.70 40.89 9.41
C LEU A 110 28.90 41.89 8.25
N THR A 111 28.26 41.67 7.10
CA THR A 111 28.21 42.66 5.99
C THR A 111 26.78 42.93 5.52
N ILE A 112 25.89 43.30 6.45
CA ILE A 112 24.65 44.05 6.20
C ILE A 112 24.57 45.17 7.24
#